data_AF-A0A8B5Y5K5-F1
#
_entry.id   AF-A0A8B5Y5K5-F1
#
_cell.length_a   1.000
_cell.length_b   1.000
_cell.length_c   1.000
_cell.angle_alpha   90.00
_cell.angle_beta   90.00
_cell.angle_gamma   90.00
#
_symmetry.space_group_name_H-M   'P 1'
#
loop_
_entity.id
_entity.type
_entity.pdbx_description
1 polymer ?
#
loop_
_entity_poly.entity_id
_entity_poly.type
_entity_poly.pdbx_seq_one_letter_code
_entity_poly.pdbx_strand_id
1 'polypeptide(L)'
;MTKAIGEKLIVYANHLYSDTGFICVRGGNVLGSSGSVLQLFKDQIREKNQVAITDKRMTRFFLTKEKTIQLLLKAAESGQGGEIFIMNSPACKILDMAEVLIEAYGNEITSIAETGARPGEKLHELLISPHERQHAVSFTDDLAVVLPAIKMPELHKKYADCQPLETDNLSSKDFLISKEEVKEMLKKGGFLD
;
A
#
# COMPACT_ATOMS: atom_id res chain seq x y z
N MET A 1 -4.82 -3.17 14.08
CA MET A 1 -4.68 -2.44 15.36
C MET A 1 -3.24 -2.38 15.85
N THR A 2 -2.52 -3.50 15.96
CA THR A 2 -1.13 -3.54 16.45
C THR A 2 -0.18 -2.61 15.70
N LYS A 3 -0.26 -2.55 14.36
CA LYS A 3 0.54 -1.61 13.54
C LYS A 3 0.26 -0.14 13.85
N ALA A 4 -1.00 0.25 14.02
CA ALA A 4 -1.36 1.63 14.37
C ALA A 4 -0.85 2.02 15.78
N ILE A 5 -0.86 1.10 16.73
CA ILE A 5 -0.24 1.32 18.05
C ILE A 5 1.28 1.45 17.90
N GLY A 6 1.90 0.57 17.09
CA GLY A 6 3.33 0.63 16.78
C GLY A 6 3.75 1.96 16.16
N GLU A 7 3.01 2.46 15.18
CA GLU A 7 3.27 3.77 14.57
C GLU A 7 3.23 4.89 15.62
N LYS A 8 2.24 4.89 16.53
CA LYS A 8 2.20 5.85 17.64
C LYS A 8 3.46 5.72 18.49
N LEU A 9 3.83 4.53 18.93
CA LEU A 9 5.03 4.32 19.76
C LEU A 9 6.30 4.85 19.07
N ILE A 10 6.48 4.56 17.78
CA ILE A 10 7.63 5.02 17.00
C ILE A 10 7.65 6.55 16.88
N VAL A 11 6.51 7.18 16.59
CA VAL A 11 6.40 8.65 16.54
C VAL A 11 6.75 9.26 17.90
N TYR A 12 6.19 8.74 19.00
CA TYR A 12 6.46 9.22 20.36
C TYR A 12 7.89 8.97 20.82
N ALA A 13 8.59 7.95 20.31
CA ALA A 13 9.99 7.68 20.64
C ALA A 13 10.92 8.86 20.29
N ASN A 14 10.55 9.69 19.32
CA ASN A 14 11.29 10.91 18.97
C ASN A 14 11.24 12.02 20.03
N HIS A 15 10.42 11.88 21.08
CA HIS A 15 10.43 12.79 22.25
C HIS A 15 11.43 12.36 23.32
N LEU A 16 12.00 11.17 23.20
CA LEU A 16 13.10 10.75 24.05
C LEU A 16 14.34 11.56 23.65
N TYR A 17 15.00 12.19 24.63
CA TYR A 17 16.25 12.91 24.41
C TYR A 17 17.34 11.93 23.96
N SER A 18 17.51 11.79 22.64
CA SER A 18 18.49 10.91 22.01
C SER A 18 18.86 11.44 20.62
N ASP A 19 20.04 11.06 20.13
CA ASP A 19 20.49 11.39 18.77
C ASP A 19 19.88 10.47 17.69
N THR A 20 18.98 9.56 18.06
CA THR A 20 18.35 8.60 17.14
C THR A 20 17.00 9.12 16.66
N GLY A 21 16.87 9.36 15.35
CA GLY A 21 15.60 9.66 14.69
C GLY A 21 14.82 8.39 14.33
N PHE A 22 13.52 8.39 14.59
CA PHE A 22 12.62 7.28 14.27
C PHE A 22 11.53 7.73 13.30
N ILE A 23 11.41 7.03 12.18
CA ILE A 23 10.36 7.28 11.18
C ILE A 23 9.49 6.06 10.97
N CYS A 24 8.27 6.28 10.51
CA CYS A 24 7.40 5.22 10.01
C CYS A 24 7.30 5.30 8.48
N VAL A 25 7.12 4.15 7.86
CA VAL A 25 6.76 4.06 6.44
C VAL A 25 5.53 3.18 6.32
N ARG A 26 4.51 3.69 5.63
CA ARG A 26 3.23 3.03 5.39
C ARG A 26 3.00 2.91 3.89
N GLY A 27 2.59 1.74 3.44
CA GLY A 27 2.32 1.48 2.02
C GLY A 27 1.34 0.33 1.84
N GLY A 28 0.94 0.11 0.59
CA GLY A 28 0.08 -0.99 0.19
C GLY A 28 0.75 -2.36 0.17
N ASN A 29 0.11 -3.31 -0.48
CA ASN A 29 0.63 -4.65 -0.68
C ASN A 29 1.85 -4.62 -1.61
N VAL A 30 2.86 -5.43 -1.31
CA VAL A 30 4.01 -5.63 -2.19
C VAL A 30 3.79 -6.88 -3.04
N LEU A 31 3.85 -6.71 -4.36
CA LEU A 31 3.69 -7.82 -5.31
C LEU A 31 4.76 -8.88 -5.09
N GLY A 32 4.34 -10.15 -5.11
CA GLY A 32 5.24 -11.30 -4.93
C GLY A 32 5.87 -11.43 -3.54
N SER A 33 5.36 -10.70 -2.53
CA SER A 33 5.74 -10.96 -1.15
C SER A 33 5.31 -12.39 -0.72
N SER A 34 6.06 -12.98 0.22
CA SER A 34 5.79 -14.34 0.70
C SER A 34 4.38 -14.46 1.26
N GLY A 35 3.62 -15.45 0.77
CA GLY A 35 2.21 -15.64 1.16
C GLY A 35 1.25 -14.59 0.60
N SER A 36 1.66 -13.79 -0.39
CA SER A 36 0.78 -12.83 -1.05
C SER A 36 -0.32 -13.50 -1.88
N VAL A 37 -1.39 -12.74 -2.12
CA VAL A 37 -2.54 -13.15 -2.96
C VAL A 37 -2.11 -13.59 -4.36
N LEU A 38 -1.06 -12.97 -4.92
CA LEU A 38 -0.53 -13.28 -6.23
C LEU A 38 0.01 -14.72 -6.29
N GLN A 39 0.83 -15.10 -5.31
CA GLN A 39 1.37 -16.46 -5.22
C GLN A 39 0.25 -17.47 -4.98
N LEU A 40 -0.67 -17.14 -4.07
CA LEU A 40 -1.84 -17.96 -3.77
C LEU A 40 -2.69 -18.24 -5.02
N PHE A 41 -2.97 -17.24 -5.84
CA PHE A 41 -3.76 -17.39 -7.06
C PHE A 41 -3.04 -18.25 -8.10
N LYS A 42 -1.73 -18.06 -8.29
CA LYS A 42 -0.94 -18.91 -9.20
C LYS A 42 -0.95 -20.39 -8.77
N ASP A 43 -0.78 -20.66 -7.47
CA ASP A 43 -0.82 -22.01 -6.94
C ASP A 43 -2.23 -22.62 -7.07
N GLN A 44 -3.28 -21.84 -6.80
CA GLN A 44 -4.68 -22.25 -6.97
C GLN A 44 -5.04 -22.58 -8.42
N ILE A 45 -4.58 -21.78 -9.39
CA ILE A 45 -4.77 -22.05 -10.81
C ILE A 45 -4.10 -23.38 -11.19
N ARG A 46 -2.83 -23.57 -10.79
CA ARG A 46 -2.06 -24.78 -11.11
C ARG A 46 -2.63 -26.05 -10.48
N GLU A 47 -3.07 -25.97 -9.23
CA GLU A 47 -3.41 -27.16 -8.43
C GLU A 47 -4.89 -27.49 -8.44
N LYS A 48 -5.75 -26.47 -8.52
CA LYS A 48 -7.21 -26.63 -8.33
C LYS A 48 -8.01 -26.19 -9.54
N ASN A 49 -7.37 -25.53 -10.51
CA ASN A 49 -8.04 -24.92 -11.65
C ASN A 49 -9.20 -23.98 -11.24
N GLN A 50 -9.04 -23.34 -10.09
CA GLN A 50 -10.04 -22.45 -9.50
C GLN A 50 -9.37 -21.43 -8.60
N VAL A 51 -9.65 -20.14 -8.79
CA VAL A 51 -9.20 -19.05 -7.93
C VAL A 51 -10.26 -18.73 -6.89
N ALA A 52 -9.89 -18.73 -5.62
CA ALA A 52 -10.77 -18.39 -4.51
C ALA A 52 -10.59 -16.91 -4.12
N ILE A 53 -11.62 -16.10 -4.36
CA ILE A 53 -11.68 -14.69 -3.94
C ILE A 53 -12.56 -14.59 -2.70
N THR A 54 -12.24 -13.70 -1.78
CA THR A 54 -13.05 -13.47 -0.56
C THR A 54 -14.29 -12.64 -0.86
N ASP A 55 -14.12 -11.48 -1.51
CA ASP A 55 -15.23 -10.65 -2.02
C ASP A 55 -14.79 -9.93 -3.31
N LYS A 56 -15.61 -10.03 -4.36
CA LYS A 56 -15.33 -9.47 -5.70
C LYS A 56 -15.20 -7.94 -5.72
N ARG A 57 -15.74 -7.26 -4.71
CA ARG A 57 -15.67 -5.80 -4.58
C ARG A 57 -14.39 -5.36 -3.86
N MET A 58 -13.57 -6.28 -3.35
CA MET A 58 -12.34 -5.92 -2.65
C MET A 58 -11.35 -5.20 -3.55
N THR A 59 -10.76 -4.14 -3.01
CA THR A 59 -9.70 -3.40 -3.67
C THR A 59 -8.49 -3.28 -2.77
N ARG A 60 -7.30 -3.30 -3.36
CA ARG A 60 -6.02 -3.23 -2.64
C ARG A 60 -5.04 -2.36 -3.39
N PHE A 61 -4.20 -1.67 -2.62
CA PHE A 61 -3.06 -0.93 -3.12
C PHE A 61 -1.91 -1.90 -3.42
N PHE A 62 -1.21 -1.70 -4.54
CA PHE A 62 -0.08 -2.54 -4.91
C PHE A 62 1.14 -1.74 -5.33
N LEU A 63 2.32 -2.24 -4.95
CA LEU A 63 3.62 -1.76 -5.37
C LEU A 63 4.49 -2.92 -5.84
N THR A 64 5.38 -2.65 -6.79
CA THR A 64 6.45 -3.61 -7.09
C THR A 64 7.47 -3.62 -5.96
N LYS A 65 8.24 -4.71 -5.88
CA LYS A 65 9.29 -4.85 -4.86
C LYS A 65 10.37 -3.78 -5.02
N GLU A 66 10.76 -3.50 -6.26
CA GLU A 66 11.77 -2.50 -6.63
C GLU A 66 11.33 -1.11 -6.18
N LYS A 67 10.08 -0.74 -6.49
CA LYS A 67 9.52 0.55 -6.09
C LYS A 67 9.45 0.67 -4.57
N THR A 68 9.01 -0.38 -3.88
CA THR A 68 8.95 -0.41 -2.42
C THR A 68 10.33 -0.16 -1.79
N ILE A 69 11.38 -0.84 -2.29
CA ILE A 69 12.75 -0.66 -1.79
C ILE A 69 13.23 0.77 -2.05
N GLN A 70 13.00 1.32 -3.24
CA GLN A 70 13.38 2.69 -3.58
C GLN A 70 12.73 3.71 -2.64
N LEU A 71 11.42 3.57 -2.38
CA LEU A 71 10.69 4.47 -1.50
C LEU A 71 11.11 4.32 -0.04
N LEU A 72 11.43 3.11 0.42
CA LEU A 72 11.98 2.88 1.76
C LEU A 72 13.32 3.58 1.96
N LEU A 73 14.25 3.44 1.01
CA LEU A 73 15.56 4.08 1.07
C LEU A 73 15.43 5.61 1.03
N LYS A 74 14.56 6.13 0.16
CA LYS A 74 14.30 7.58 0.07
C LYS A 74 13.71 8.14 1.36
N ALA A 75 12.78 7.43 1.99
CA ALA A 75 12.22 7.81 3.29
C ALA A 75 13.30 7.79 4.39
N ALA A 76 14.15 6.77 4.41
CA ALA A 76 15.26 6.65 5.37
C ALA A 76 16.29 7.76 5.22
N GLU A 77 16.66 8.12 3.98
CA GLU A 77 17.59 9.22 3.70
C GLU A 77 16.98 10.59 4.03
N SER A 78 15.69 10.76 3.75
CA SER A 78 15.01 12.05 3.94
C SER A 78 14.58 12.28 5.38
N GLY A 79 14.36 11.25 6.18
CA GLY A 79 13.75 11.33 7.51
C GLY A 79 14.60 12.08 8.54
N GLN A 80 13.96 12.87 9.40
CA GLN A 80 14.60 13.53 10.56
C GLN A 80 14.09 13.01 11.90
N GLY A 81 13.01 12.23 11.90
CA GLY A 81 12.36 11.71 13.09
C GLY A 81 10.96 12.27 13.26
N GLY A 82 9.99 11.39 13.50
CA GLY A 82 8.58 11.72 13.72
C GLY A 82 7.71 11.65 12.46
N GLU A 83 8.30 11.57 11.27
CA GLU A 83 7.56 11.41 10.02
C GLU A 83 6.85 10.05 9.93
N ILE A 84 5.66 10.07 9.34
CA ILE A 84 5.04 8.88 8.75
C ILE A 84 5.02 9.09 7.23
N PHE A 85 5.94 8.44 6.52
CA PHE A 85 5.99 8.45 5.06
C PHE A 85 4.92 7.52 4.49
N ILE A 86 4.12 8.03 3.57
CA ILE A 86 3.08 7.28 2.87
C ILE A 86 3.54 7.04 1.44
N MET A 87 3.68 5.78 1.05
CA MET A 87 3.98 5.39 -0.31
C MET A 87 2.73 5.51 -1.16
N ASN A 88 2.76 6.41 -2.15
CA ASN A 88 1.70 6.49 -3.14
C ASN A 88 1.73 5.21 -3.99
N SER A 89 0.56 4.62 -4.21
CA SER A 89 0.45 3.35 -4.92
C SER A 89 -0.89 3.27 -5.63
N PRO A 90 -0.94 2.67 -6.84
CA PRO A 90 -2.20 2.40 -7.50
C PRO A 90 -2.99 1.35 -6.73
N ALA A 91 -4.32 1.42 -6.79
CA ALA A 91 -5.20 0.38 -6.32
C ALA A 91 -5.89 -0.34 -7.48
N CYS A 92 -6.16 -1.63 -7.32
CA CYS A 92 -6.95 -2.41 -8.26
C CYS A 92 -7.97 -3.28 -7.53
N LYS A 93 -8.95 -3.81 -8.27
CA LYS A 93 -9.81 -4.87 -7.74
C LYS A 93 -9.03 -6.18 -7.67
N ILE A 94 -9.29 -6.96 -6.63
CA ILE A 94 -8.75 -8.33 -6.53
C ILE A 94 -9.32 -9.22 -7.63
N LEU A 95 -10.56 -8.95 -8.07
CA LEU A 95 -11.16 -9.63 -9.20
C LEU A 95 -10.35 -9.44 -10.49
N ASP A 96 -10.03 -8.19 -10.84
CA ASP A 96 -9.25 -7.89 -12.06
C ASP A 96 -7.88 -8.58 -12.02
N MET A 97 -7.23 -8.61 -10.85
CA MET A 97 -5.97 -9.33 -10.66
C MET A 97 -6.12 -10.85 -10.86
N ALA A 98 -7.20 -11.44 -10.32
CA ALA A 98 -7.48 -12.86 -10.52
C ALA A 98 -7.72 -13.19 -11.99
N GLU A 99 -8.52 -12.39 -12.69
CA GLU A 99 -8.82 -12.58 -14.10
C GLU A 99 -7.57 -12.49 -14.98
N VAL A 100 -6.71 -11.49 -14.75
CA VAL A 100 -5.44 -11.36 -15.50
C VAL A 100 -4.53 -12.58 -15.28
N LEU A 101 -4.49 -13.13 -14.07
CA LEU A 101 -3.70 -14.33 -13.81
C LEU A 101 -4.31 -15.59 -14.42
N ILE A 102 -5.64 -15.70 -14.48
CA ILE A 102 -6.32 -16.79 -15.18
C ILE A 102 -6.05 -16.70 -16.68
N GLU A 103 -6.08 -15.50 -17.27
CA GLU A 103 -5.73 -15.31 -18.68
C GLU A 103 -4.30 -15.71 -18.99
N ALA A 104 -3.37 -15.49 -18.05
CA ALA A 104 -1.96 -15.80 -18.25
C ALA A 104 -1.57 -17.25 -17.95
N TYR A 105 -2.20 -17.88 -16.95
CA TYR A 105 -1.76 -19.16 -16.39
C TYR A 105 -2.86 -20.23 -16.35
N GLY A 106 -4.11 -19.85 -16.58
CA GLY A 106 -5.27 -20.74 -16.57
C GLY A 106 -5.58 -21.34 -17.93
N ASN A 107 -6.75 -21.95 -18.02
CA ASN A 107 -7.35 -22.53 -19.21
C ASN A 107 -8.85 -22.22 -19.25
N GLU A 108 -9.56 -22.69 -20.29
CA GLU A 108 -10.98 -22.37 -20.53
C GLU A 108 -11.93 -22.79 -19.41
N ILE A 109 -11.55 -23.77 -18.58
CA ILE A 109 -12.38 -24.25 -17.46
C ILE A 109 -11.94 -23.67 -16.10
N THR A 110 -10.89 -22.84 -16.06
CA THR A 110 -10.46 -22.19 -14.82
C THR A 110 -11.55 -21.24 -14.31
N SER A 111 -12.01 -21.44 -13.07
CA SER A 111 -13.14 -20.70 -12.51
C SER A 111 -12.74 -19.77 -11.35
N ILE A 112 -13.57 -18.77 -11.07
CA ILE A 112 -13.47 -17.93 -9.87
C ILE A 112 -14.60 -18.31 -8.90
N ALA A 113 -14.25 -18.64 -7.66
CA ALA A 113 -15.20 -18.91 -6.58
C ALA A 113 -15.10 -17.84 -5.49
N GLU A 114 -16.25 -17.29 -5.08
CA GLU A 114 -16.33 -16.37 -3.94
C GLU A 114 -16.52 -17.16 -2.64
N THR A 115 -15.65 -16.94 -1.68
CA THR A 115 -15.59 -17.71 -0.42
C THR A 115 -16.12 -16.94 0.79
N GLY A 116 -16.44 -15.66 0.61
CA GLY A 116 -16.85 -14.76 1.69
C GLY A 116 -15.67 -14.08 2.37
N ALA A 117 -15.93 -12.89 2.93
CA ALA A 117 -14.94 -12.13 3.67
C ALA A 117 -14.57 -12.83 4.99
N ARG A 118 -13.28 -12.87 5.29
CA ARG A 118 -12.78 -13.44 6.56
C ARG A 118 -12.97 -12.44 7.70
N PRO A 119 -13.10 -12.89 8.96
CA PRO A 119 -13.23 -11.98 10.09
C PRO A 119 -12.09 -10.95 10.15
N GLY A 120 -12.45 -9.67 10.16
CA GLY A 120 -11.49 -8.56 10.23
C GLY A 120 -10.91 -8.11 8.89
N GLU A 121 -11.24 -8.76 7.77
CA GLU A 121 -10.88 -8.24 6.44
C GLU A 121 -11.71 -7.01 6.10
N LYS A 122 -11.04 -5.98 5.58
CA LYS A 122 -11.69 -4.80 5.03
C LYS A 122 -12.02 -5.00 3.56
N LEU A 123 -13.11 -4.37 3.12
CA LEU A 123 -13.45 -4.32 1.70
C LEU A 123 -12.43 -3.47 0.93
N HIS A 124 -12.08 -2.30 1.49
CA HIS A 124 -11.14 -1.34 0.93
C HIS A 124 -10.12 -0.93 2.00
N GLU A 125 -8.88 -0.73 1.59
CA GLU A 125 -7.80 -0.25 2.45
C GLU A 125 -7.74 1.27 2.47
N LEU A 126 -7.18 1.83 3.54
CA LEU A 126 -7.01 3.26 3.72
C LEU A 126 -5.53 3.56 3.99
N LEU A 127 -4.89 4.37 3.15
CA LEU A 127 -3.50 4.79 3.36
C LEU A 127 -3.41 5.92 4.38
N ILE A 128 -4.33 6.88 4.31
CA ILE A 128 -4.36 8.08 5.15
C ILE A 128 -5.79 8.30 5.62
N SER A 129 -6.00 8.47 6.92
CA SER A 129 -7.31 8.81 7.47
C SER A 129 -7.68 10.28 7.22
N PRO A 130 -8.98 10.63 7.20
CA PRO A 130 -9.41 12.03 7.05
C PRO A 130 -8.79 12.98 8.08
N HIS A 131 -8.54 12.48 9.29
CA HIS A 131 -7.85 13.25 10.34
C HIS A 131 -6.35 13.42 10.04
N GLU A 132 -5.66 12.37 9.60
CA GLU A 132 -4.25 12.45 9.21
C GLU A 132 -4.04 13.37 7.99
N ARG A 133 -4.99 13.44 7.06
CA ARG A 133 -4.92 14.32 5.87
C ARG A 133 -4.73 15.79 6.23
N GLN A 134 -5.30 16.26 7.34
CA GLN A 134 -5.16 17.64 7.81
C GLN A 134 -3.71 18.00 8.19
N HIS A 135 -2.88 16.99 8.44
CA HIS A 135 -1.48 17.12 8.78
C HIS A 135 -0.57 16.48 7.72
N ALA A 136 -1.12 16.16 6.54
CA ALA A 136 -0.38 15.51 5.46
C ALA A 136 0.07 16.53 4.41
N VAL A 137 1.31 16.38 3.96
CA VAL A 137 1.90 17.17 2.88
C VAL A 137 2.42 16.27 1.77
N SER A 138 2.38 16.78 0.54
CA SER A 138 3.02 16.17 -0.62
C SER A 138 4.53 16.41 -0.55
N PHE A 139 5.33 15.36 -0.44
CA PHE A 139 6.79 15.47 -0.34
C PHE A 139 7.45 15.26 -1.70
N THR A 140 7.07 14.19 -2.42
CA THR A 140 7.45 13.94 -3.81
C THR A 140 6.29 13.24 -4.52
N ASP A 141 6.35 13.06 -5.83
CA ASP A 141 5.28 12.42 -6.62
C ASP A 141 4.81 11.07 -6.05
N ASP A 142 5.73 10.33 -5.42
CA ASP A 142 5.47 8.99 -4.86
C ASP A 142 5.42 8.93 -3.32
N LEU A 143 5.67 10.06 -2.63
CA LEU A 143 5.71 10.10 -1.17
C LEU A 143 4.92 11.29 -0.63
N ALA A 144 3.98 11.00 0.26
CA ALA A 144 3.42 11.99 1.17
C ALA A 144 4.03 11.81 2.56
N VAL A 145 3.97 12.85 3.39
CA VAL A 145 4.38 12.80 4.78
C VAL A 145 3.21 13.23 5.65
N VAL A 146 2.81 12.38 6.60
CA VAL A 146 1.90 12.78 7.67
C VAL A 146 2.77 13.28 8.83
N LEU A 147 2.59 14.55 9.16
CA LEU A 147 3.25 15.19 10.29
C LEU A 147 2.54 14.84 11.60
N PRO A 148 3.29 14.61 12.68
CA PRO A 148 2.70 14.21 13.94
C PRO A 148 2.02 15.42 14.61
N ALA A 149 0.87 15.19 15.25
CA ALA A 149 0.11 16.25 15.93
C ALA A 149 0.80 16.79 17.20
N ILE A 150 1.90 16.17 17.63
CA ILE A 150 2.74 16.59 18.74
C ILE A 150 3.73 17.68 18.28
N LYS A 151 4.08 18.59 19.19
CA LYS A 151 4.85 19.79 18.85
C LYS A 151 6.31 19.44 18.54
N MET A 152 6.64 19.37 17.26
CA MET A 152 8.01 19.17 16.75
C MET A 152 8.39 20.33 15.80
N PRO A 153 8.87 21.48 16.33
CA PRO A 153 9.04 22.70 15.54
C PRO A 153 9.98 22.56 14.35
N GLU A 154 11.14 21.91 14.55
CA GLU A 154 12.12 21.71 13.47
C GLU A 154 11.57 20.84 12.34
N LEU A 155 10.80 19.81 12.70
CA LEU A 155 10.12 18.95 11.73
C LEU A 155 9.10 19.74 10.91
N HIS A 156 8.25 20.53 11.56
CA HIS A 156 7.26 21.35 10.86
C HIS A 156 7.93 22.40 9.96
N LYS A 157 9.07 22.96 10.38
CA LYS A 157 9.84 23.92 9.59
C LYS A 157 10.42 23.29 8.32
N LYS A 158 10.93 22.06 8.39
CA LYS A 158 11.44 21.33 7.22
C LYS A 158 10.40 21.15 6.12
N TYR A 159 9.15 20.90 6.50
CA TYR A 159 8.06 20.62 5.57
C TYR A 159 7.17 21.85 5.32
N ALA A 160 7.58 23.05 5.74
CA ALA A 160 6.77 24.27 5.64
C ALA A 160 6.48 24.69 4.18
N ASP A 161 7.41 24.40 3.27
CA ASP A 161 7.27 24.72 1.83
C ASP A 161 6.55 23.62 1.04
N CYS A 162 6.25 22.48 1.67
CA CYS A 162 5.51 21.40 1.03
C CYS A 162 4.03 21.75 0.91
N GLN A 163 3.43 21.42 -0.23
CA GLN A 163 2.01 21.64 -0.44
C GLN A 163 1.19 20.65 0.40
N PRO A 164 0.02 21.06 0.93
CA PRO A 164 -0.92 20.14 1.54
C PRO A 164 -1.27 18.97 0.62
N LEU A 165 -1.54 17.81 1.20
CA LEU A 165 -1.94 16.64 0.42
C LEU A 165 -3.37 16.82 -0.11
N GLU A 166 -3.47 17.20 -1.38
CA GLU A 166 -4.76 17.45 -2.04
C GLU A 166 -5.47 16.19 -2.53
N THR A 167 -4.80 15.03 -2.57
CA THR A 167 -5.40 13.83 -3.16
C THR A 167 -6.57 13.27 -2.34
N ASP A 168 -7.65 12.93 -3.04
CA ASP A 168 -8.79 12.17 -2.50
C ASP A 168 -8.53 10.65 -2.54
N ASN A 169 -7.38 10.19 -3.03
CA ASN A 169 -7.02 8.77 -3.10
C ASN A 169 -6.56 8.24 -1.72
N LEU A 170 -7.42 8.40 -0.72
CA LEU A 170 -7.18 7.96 0.64
C LEU A 170 -7.48 6.48 0.79
N SER A 171 -8.53 6.01 0.10
CA SER A 171 -9.03 4.66 0.10
C SER A 171 -8.76 3.96 -1.23
N SER A 172 -8.52 2.65 -1.19
CA SER A 172 -8.22 1.84 -2.37
C SER A 172 -9.39 1.72 -3.34
N LYS A 173 -10.56 2.31 -3.07
CA LYS A 173 -11.71 2.36 -3.99
C LYS A 173 -11.80 3.67 -4.77
N ASP A 174 -11.05 4.69 -4.37
CA ASP A 174 -11.23 6.06 -4.85
C ASP A 174 -10.66 6.22 -6.26
N PHE A 175 -9.48 5.64 -6.51
CA PHE A 175 -8.89 5.53 -7.84
C PHE A 175 -8.45 4.10 -8.14
N LEU A 176 -9.09 3.48 -9.13
CA LEU A 176 -8.82 2.10 -9.55
C LEU A 176 -8.18 2.09 -10.93
N ILE A 177 -7.02 1.44 -11.03
CA ILE A 177 -6.41 1.15 -12.32
C ILE A 177 -7.25 0.11 -13.07
N SER A 178 -7.27 0.24 -14.39
CA SER A 178 -7.95 -0.69 -15.29
C SER A 178 -7.28 -2.07 -15.30
N LYS A 179 -8.00 -3.07 -15.82
CA LYS A 179 -7.48 -4.43 -15.99
C LYS A 179 -6.21 -4.48 -16.84
N GLU A 180 -6.12 -3.66 -17.89
CA GLU A 180 -4.90 -3.54 -18.71
C GLU A 180 -3.73 -2.95 -17.92
N GLU A 181 -3.98 -1.95 -17.09
CA GLU A 181 -2.95 -1.40 -16.21
C GLU A 181 -2.53 -2.40 -15.12
N VAL A 182 -3.44 -3.25 -14.62
CA VAL A 182 -3.09 -4.37 -13.73
C VAL A 182 -2.13 -5.33 -14.44
N LYS A 183 -2.40 -5.66 -15.71
CA LYS A 183 -1.54 -6.52 -16.53
C LYS A 183 -0.16 -5.91 -16.70
N GLU A 184 -0.07 -4.63 -17.04
CA GLU A 184 1.21 -3.92 -17.16
C GLU A 184 1.97 -3.82 -15.83
N MET A 185 1.26 -3.63 -14.71
CA MET A 185 1.87 -3.65 -13.37
C MET A 185 2.45 -5.03 -13.05
N LEU A 186 1.76 -6.11 -13.37
CA LEU A 186 2.24 -7.48 -13.15
C LEU A 186 3.43 -7.83 -14.06
N LYS A 187 3.43 -7.40 -15.32
CA LYS A 187 4.60 -7.52 -16.22
C LYS A 187 5.82 -6.77 -15.68
N LYS A 188 5.65 -5.52 -15.26
CA LYS A 188 6.73 -4.73 -14.63
C LYS A 188 7.29 -5.39 -13.38
N GLY A 189 6.44 -6.09 -12.63
CA GLY A 189 6.84 -6.88 -11.46
C GLY A 189 7.50 -8.23 -11.79
N GLY A 190 7.62 -8.61 -13.07
CA GLY A 190 8.18 -9.89 -13.48
C GLY A 190 7.27 -11.09 -13.19
N PHE A 191 5.95 -10.86 -13.12
CA PHE A 191 4.95 -11.89 -12.83
C PHE A 191 4.11 -12.31 -14.03
N LEU A 192 4.38 -11.75 -15.20
CA LEU A 192 3.79 -12.06 -16.50
C LEU A 192 4.86 -11.90 -17.58
N ASP A 193 4.75 -12.71 -18.63
CA ASP A 193 5.58 -12.61 -19.84
C ASP A 193 5.00 -11.59 -20.85
#